data_AF-A0A974S6D3-F1
#
_entry.id   AF-A0A974S6D3-F1
#
_cell.length_a   1.000
_cell.length_b   1.000
_cell.length_c   1.000
_cell.angle_alpha   90.00
_cell.angle_beta   90.00
_cell.angle_gamma   90.00
#
_symmetry.space_group_name_H-M   'P 1'
#
loop_
_entity.id
_entity.type
_entity.pdbx_description
1 polymer ?
#
loop_
_entity_poly.entity_id
_entity_poly.type
_entity_poly.pdbx_seq_one_letter_code
_entity_poly.pdbx_strand_id
1 'polypeptide(L)' 'MTDLKPFACTIRVFDPASGETVATYMLPVDSPDEEHAAASTLANAASFTPKTDGDVVRSVAFCCTAVEPRR' A
#
# COMPACT_ATOMS: atom_id res chain seq x y z
N MET A 1 -10.51 2.96 24.43
CA MET A 1 -9.33 2.58 23.63
C MET A 1 -9.85 1.71 22.51
N THR A 2 -9.49 1.96 21.25
CA THR A 2 -9.98 1.13 20.13
C THR A 2 -9.10 -0.11 20.03
N ASP A 3 -9.71 -1.29 20.02
CA ASP A 3 -8.98 -2.54 19.87
C ASP A 3 -8.42 -2.66 18.45
N LEU A 4 -7.10 -2.77 18.35
CA LEU A 4 -6.42 -2.95 17.08
C LEU A 4 -6.30 -4.44 16.76
N LYS A 5 -6.62 -4.79 15.52
CA LYS A 5 -6.52 -6.14 14.97
C LYS A 5 -5.37 -6.17 13.95
N PRO A 6 -4.60 -7.26 13.92
CA PRO A 6 -3.53 -7.44 12.95
C PRO A 6 -4.07 -7.80 11.56
N PHE A 7 -3.60 -7.09 10.54
CA PHE A 7 -3.89 -7.33 9.13
C PHE A 7 -2.61 -7.44 8.30
N ALA A 8 -2.71 -8.06 7.14
CA ALA A 8 -1.77 -8.02 6.04
C ALA A 8 -2.45 -7.36 4.83
N CYS A 9 -1.93 -6.22 4.39
CA CYS A 9 -2.45 -5.48 3.26
C CYS A 9 -1.53 -5.65 2.06
N THR A 10 -2.07 -6.08 0.92
CA THR A 10 -1.32 -6.15 -0.34
C THR A 10 -1.51 -4.85 -1.11
N ILE A 11 -0.41 -4.14 -1.34
CA ILE A 11 -0.36 -2.91 -2.14
C ILE A 11 0.33 -3.20 -3.46
N ARG A 12 -0.35 -2.91 -4.56
CA ARG A 12 0.22 -2.91 -5.91
C ARG A 12 0.57 -1.49 -6.32
N VAL A 13 1.81 -1.30 -6.77
CA VAL A 13 2.29 -0.07 -7.39
C VAL A 13 2.40 -0.30 -8.89
N PHE A 14 1.84 0.61 -9.68
CA PHE A 14 1.83 0.48 -11.13
C PHE A 14 2.07 1.82 -11.82
N ASP A 15 2.59 1.75 -13.03
CA ASP A 15 2.67 2.89 -13.93
C ASP A 15 1.25 3.16 -14.47
N PRO A 16 0.67 4.36 -14.23
CA PRO A 16 -0.70 4.66 -14.66
C PRO A 16 -0.84 4.79 -16.19
N ALA A 17 0.26 5.01 -16.93
CA ALA A 17 0.24 5.16 -18.38
C ALA A 17 0.26 3.80 -19.09
N SER A 18 1.05 2.85 -18.60
CA SER A 18 1.17 1.51 -19.19
C SER A 18 0.29 0.45 -18.51
N GLY A 19 -0.11 0.68 -17.26
CA GLY A 19 -0.79 -0.31 -16.41
C GLY A 19 0.14 -1.40 -15.86
N GLU A 20 1.45 -1.30 -16.12
CA GLU A 20 2.43 -2.29 -15.69
C GLU A 20 2.66 -2.22 -14.17
N THR A 21 2.73 -3.40 -13.53
CA THR A 21 3.11 -3.47 -12.11
C THR A 21 4.59 -3.16 -11.95
N VAL A 22 4.88 -2.10 -11.21
CA VAL A 22 6.25 -1.75 -10.82
C VAL A 22 6.68 -2.57 -9.60
N ALA A 23 5.79 -2.72 -8.62
CA ALA A 23 6.05 -3.48 -7.40
C ALA A 23 4.76 -3.97 -6.75
N THR A 24 4.87 -5.03 -5.96
CA THR A 24 3.82 -5.50 -5.06
C THR A 24 4.41 -5.67 -3.67
N TYR A 25 3.78 -5.04 -2.68
CA TYR A 25 4.17 -5.12 -1.28
C TYR A 25 3.08 -5.80 -0.48
N MET A 26 3.46 -6.62 0.49
CA MET A 26 2.57 -7.07 1.55
C MET A 26 3.05 -6.44 2.84
N LEU A 27 2.23 -5.55 3.42
CA LEU A 27 2.59 -4.77 4.58
C LEU A 27 1.72 -5.18 5.78
N PRO A 28 2.33 -5.54 6.93
CA PRO A 28 1.58 -5.77 8.15
C PRO A 28 1.10 -4.44 8.73
N VAL A 29 -0.13 -4.39 9.22
CA VAL A 29 -0.70 -3.22 9.89
C VAL A 29 -1.64 -3.65 11.00
N ASP A 30 -1.59 -2.97 12.13
CA ASP A 30 -2.60 -3.13 13.20
C ASP A 30 -3.64 -2.01 13.04
N SER A 31 -4.91 -2.35 12.94
CA SER A 31 -5.99 -1.40 12.64
C SER A 31 -7.33 -1.83 13.24
N PRO A 32 -8.29 -0.92 13.44
CA PRO A 32 -9.61 -1.25 13.99
C PRO A 32 -10.43 -2.17 13.06
N ASP A 33 -10.29 -1.97 11.75
CA ASP A 33 -11.00 -2.70 10.69
C ASP A 33 -10.18 -2.71 9.39
N GLU A 34 -10.69 -3.44 8.39
CA GLU A 34 -10.06 -3.64 7.09
C GLU A 34 -9.97 -2.35 6.25
N GLU A 35 -10.95 -1.45 6.38
CA GLU A 35 -10.98 -0.19 5.65
C GLU A 35 -9.87 0.74 6.15
N HIS A 36 -9.74 0.89 7.47
CA HIS A 36 -8.65 1.62 8.08
C HIS A 36 -7.29 0.97 7.75
N ALA A 37 -7.20 -0.36 7.78
CA ALA A 37 -5.99 -1.09 7.41
C ALA A 37 -5.55 -0.77 5.97
N ALA A 38 -6.48 -0.81 5.01
CA ALA A 38 -6.22 -0.46 3.62
C ALA A 38 -5.78 1.00 3.46
N ALA A 39 -6.53 1.94 4.04
CA ALA A 39 -6.27 3.38 3.90
C ALA A 39 -4.92 3.78 4.51
N SER A 40 -4.63 3.31 5.73
CA SER A 40 -3.37 3.59 6.42
C SER A 40 -2.18 2.98 5.69
N THR A 41 -2.31 1.73 5.21
CA THR A 41 -1.26 1.07 4.45
C THR A 41 -1.01 1.77 3.12
N LEU A 42 -2.06 2.19 2.42
CA LEU A 42 -1.94 2.91 1.16
C LEU A 42 -1.21 4.24 1.33
N ALA A 43 -1.57 5.01 2.37
CA ALA A 43 -0.91 6.27 2.71
C ALA A 43 0.58 6.06 3.04
N ASN A 44 0.91 5.02 3.82
CA ASN A 44 2.28 4.64 4.13
C ASN A 44 3.05 4.23 2.87
N ALA A 45 2.50 3.36 2.04
CA ALA A 45 3.13 2.94 0.79
C ALA A 45 3.42 4.14 -0.13
N ALA A 46 2.48 5.08 -0.24
CA ALA A 46 2.65 6.30 -1.01
C ALA A 46 3.71 7.27 -0.44
N SER A 47 4.04 7.15 0.85
CA SER A 47 5.03 7.99 1.54
C SER A 47 6.45 7.44 1.39
N PHE A 48 6.62 6.12 1.35
CA PHE A 48 7.94 5.47 1.36
C PHE A 48 8.37 4.89 0.01
N THR A 49 7.46 4.76 -0.95
CA THR A 49 7.84 4.27 -2.28
C THR A 49 8.74 5.28 -2.99
N PRO A 50 9.90 4.86 -3.52
CA PRO A 50 10.75 5.73 -4.32
C PRO A 50 9.98 6.27 -5.53
N LYS A 51 9.76 7.59 -5.56
CA LYS A 51 9.09 8.30 -6.67
C LYS A 51 10.08 8.92 -7.64
N THR A 52 11.36 8.58 -7.53
CA THR A 52 12.44 9.16 -8.32
C THR A 52 13.28 8.05 -8.92
N ASP A 53 13.58 8.16 -10.20
CA ASP A 53 14.61 7.37 -10.87
C ASP A 53 15.66 8.34 -11.40
N GLY A 54 16.79 8.40 -10.68
CA GLY A 54 17.70 9.56 -10.77
C GLY A 54 16.98 10.86 -10.40
N ASP A 55 17.07 11.86 -11.28
CA ASP A 55 16.47 13.19 -11.10
C ASP A 55 15.05 13.31 -11.67
N VAL A 56 14.46 12.22 -12.20
CA VAL A 56 13.13 12.24 -12.81
C VAL A 56 12.08 11.73 -11.84
N VAL A 57 11.04 12.53 -11.62
CA VAL A 57 9.85 12.11 -10.86
C VAL A 57 9.06 11.09 -11.67
N ARG A 58 8.88 9.89 -11.11
CA ARG A 58 8.03 8.84 -11.67
C ARG A 58 6.59 9.02 -11.19
N SER A 59 5.67 9.14 -12.14
CA SER A 59 4.24 9.03 -11.88
C SER A 59 3.90 7.56 -11.60
N VAL A 60 3.47 7.26 -10.39
CA VAL A 60 3.03 5.92 -10.00
C VAL A 60 1.67 5.99 -9.31
N ALA A 61 0.86 4.96 -9.49
CA ALA A 61 -0.40 4.78 -8.79
C ALA A 61 -0.29 3.62 -7.80
N PHE A 62 -1.08 3.71 -6.72
CA PHE A 62 -1.12 2.72 -5.65
C PHE A 62 -2.53 2.16 -5.56
N CYS A 63 -2.64 0.85 -5.35
CA CYS A 63 -3.91 0.18 -5.08
C CYS A 63 -3.74 -0.86 -3.99
N CYS A 64 -4.62 -0.86 -2.99
CA CYS A 64 -4.72 -1.97 -2.05
C CYS A 64 -5.60 -3.06 -2.69
N THR A 65 -5.00 -4.20 -3.03
CA THR A 65 -5.68 -5.28 -3.77
C THR A 65 -6.21 -6.39 -2.87
N ALA A 66 -5.71 -6.48 -1.63
CA ALA A 66 -6.18 -7.45 -0.64
C ALA A 66 -5.91 -6.93 0.77
N VAL A 67 -6.83 -7.24 1.68
CA VAL A 67 -6.68 -7.05 3.13
C VAL A 67 -7.08 -8.36 3.79
N GLU A 68 -6.17 -8.94 4.55
CA GLU A 68 -6.37 -10.25 5.17
C GLU A 68 -6.04 -10.17 6.67
N PRO A 69 -6.83 -10.80 7.56
CA PRO A 69 -6.46 -10.91 8.96
C PRO A 69 -5.16 -11.70 9.12
N ARG A 70 -4.23 -11.18 9.93
CA ARG A 70 -2.95 -11.84 10.25
C ARG A 70 -3.08 -12.54 11.61
N ARG A 71 -3.06 -13.87 11.62
CA ARG A 71 -3.19 -14.67 12.86
C ARG A 71 -1.94 -14.59 13.73
#